data_AF-A0A7C6PTU6-F1
#
_entry.id   AF-A0A7C6PTU6-F1
#
_cell.length_a   1.000
_cell.length_b   1.000
_cell.length_c   1.000
_cell.angle_alpha   90.00
_cell.angle_beta   90.00
_cell.angle_gamma   90.00
#
_symmetry.space_group_name_H-M   'P 1'
#
loop_
_entity.id
_entity.type
_entity.pdbx_description
1 polymer ?
#
loop_
_entity_poly.entity_id
_entity_poly.type
_entity_poly.pdbx_seq_one_letter_code
_entity_poly.pdbx_strand_id
1 'polypeptide(L)'
;MIIALVALFIGYLIRKYIAEAKISSAEEEARRIIEDARKEGEAKKREAILEAKEEVHRLRNEAEREIRERRNELQRLERRLMQKEEVLDRKVESLEKKEAYLLGKEQEAEELRNKLNELYAKQLAELEQISGLSSSEARELLLANIEDEIKR
;
A
#
# COMPACT_ATOMS: atom_id res chain seq x y z
N MET A 1 -80.14 -34.25 -67.10
CA MET A 1 -78.67 -34.43 -67.29
C MET A 1 -77.91 -33.11 -67.40
N ILE A 2 -78.27 -32.18 -68.30
CA ILE A 2 -77.52 -30.94 -68.53
C ILE A 2 -77.42 -30.05 -67.27
N ILE A 3 -78.53 -29.83 -66.54
CA ILE A 3 -78.53 -29.03 -65.31
C ILE A 3 -77.61 -29.62 -64.23
N ALA A 4 -77.57 -30.94 -64.10
CA ALA A 4 -76.69 -31.63 -63.15
C ALA A 4 -75.20 -31.47 -63.53
N LEU A 5 -74.88 -31.51 -64.83
CA LEU A 5 -73.51 -31.28 -65.32
C LEU A 5 -73.08 -29.83 -65.10
N VAL A 6 -73.98 -28.86 -65.33
CA VAL A 6 -73.71 -27.44 -65.07
C VAL A 6 -73.53 -27.18 -63.58
N ALA A 7 -74.37 -27.76 -62.72
CA ALA A 7 -74.24 -27.64 -61.27
C ALA A 7 -72.94 -28.27 -60.74
N LEU A 8 -72.54 -29.43 -61.26
CA LEU A 8 -71.25 -30.06 -60.93
C LEU A 8 -70.06 -29.21 -61.40
N PHE A 9 -70.13 -28.65 -62.61
CA PHE A 9 -69.09 -27.79 -63.14
C PHE A 9 -68.92 -26.51 -62.30
N ILE A 10 -70.03 -25.84 -61.96
CA ILE A 10 -70.02 -24.64 -61.10
C ILE A 10 -69.53 -24.99 -59.69
N GLY A 11 -70.01 -26.09 -59.11
CA GLY A 11 -69.56 -26.56 -57.79
C GLY A 11 -68.07 -26.87 -57.76
N TYR A 12 -67.53 -27.45 -58.84
CA TYR A 12 -66.09 -27.68 -59.00
C TYR A 12 -65.30 -26.37 -59.07
N LEU A 13 -65.75 -25.38 -59.84
CA LEU A 13 -65.10 -24.07 -59.93
C LEU A 13 -65.09 -23.32 -58.60
N ILE A 14 -66.22 -23.32 -57.87
CA ILE A 14 -66.31 -22.72 -56.54
C ILE A 14 -65.35 -23.43 -55.57
N ARG A 15 -65.33 -24.77 -55.58
CA ARG A 15 -64.41 -25.55 -54.74
C ARG A 15 -62.95 -25.25 -55.07
N LYS A 16 -62.60 -25.14 -56.36
CA LYS A 16 -61.26 -24.81 -56.82
C LYS A 16 -60.84 -23.41 -56.34
N TYR A 17 -61.70 -22.41 -56.51
CA TYR A 17 -61.44 -21.03 -56.07
C TYR A 17 -61.24 -20.94 -54.55
N ILE A 18 -62.08 -21.61 -53.74
CA ILE A 18 -61.93 -21.62 -52.28
C ILE A 18 -60.63 -22.33 -51.86
N ALA A 19 -60.26 -23.41 -52.54
CA ALA A 19 -59.02 -24.12 -52.26
C ALA A 19 -57.79 -23.25 -52.57
N GLU A 20 -57.76 -22.61 -53.74
CA GLU A 20 -56.69 -21.68 -54.13
C GLU A 20 -56.60 -20.48 -53.18
N ALA A 21 -57.73 -19.89 -52.78
CA ALA A 21 -57.77 -18.80 -51.80
C ALA A 21 -57.24 -19.22 -50.43
N LYS A 22 -57.58 -20.44 -49.95
CA LYS A 22 -57.05 -20.99 -48.69
C LYS A 22 -55.55 -21.24 -48.75
N ILE A 23 -55.05 -21.77 -49.87
CA ILE A 23 -53.61 -22.00 -50.07
C ILE A 23 -52.88 -20.65 -50.08
N SER A 24 -53.38 -19.67 -50.85
CA SER A 24 -52.79 -18.33 -50.89
C SER A 24 -52.77 -17.66 -49.52
N SER A 25 -53.86 -17.78 -48.74
CA SER A 25 -53.91 -17.23 -47.38
C SER A 25 -52.93 -17.93 -46.43
N ALA A 26 -52.78 -19.25 -46.52
CA ALA A 26 -51.82 -19.99 -45.71
C ALA A 26 -50.36 -19.65 -46.08
N GLU A 27 -50.06 -19.46 -47.36
CA GLU A 27 -48.75 -19.01 -47.82
C GLU A 27 -48.43 -17.59 -47.35
N GLU A 28 -49.41 -16.69 -47.38
CA GLU A 28 -49.24 -15.32 -46.88
C GLU A 28 -48.99 -15.30 -45.37
N GLU A 29 -49.74 -16.09 -44.60
CA GLU A 29 -49.54 -16.22 -43.16
C GLU A 29 -48.18 -16.84 -42.83
N ALA A 30 -47.75 -17.89 -43.55
CA ALA A 30 -46.43 -18.47 -43.37
C ALA A 30 -45.31 -17.44 -43.66
N ARG A 31 -45.47 -16.60 -44.68
CA ARG A 31 -44.52 -15.51 -44.97
C ARG A 31 -44.48 -14.48 -43.85
N ARG A 32 -45.63 -14.08 -43.31
CA ARG A 32 -45.72 -13.15 -42.17
C ARG A 32 -45.00 -13.71 -40.95
N ILE A 33 -45.26 -14.97 -40.58
CA ILE A 33 -44.59 -15.63 -39.45
C ILE A 33 -43.06 -15.61 -39.61
N ILE A 34 -42.55 -15.91 -40.81
CA ILE A 34 -41.10 -15.89 -41.07
C ILE A 34 -40.54 -14.46 -40.99
N GLU A 35 -41.25 -13.48 -41.53
CA GLU A 35 -40.83 -12.08 -41.50
C GLU A 35 -40.81 -11.54 -40.06
N ASP A 36 -41.83 -11.83 -39.28
CA ASP A 36 -41.94 -11.42 -37.88
C ASP A 36 -40.87 -12.10 -37.03
N ALA A 37 -40.67 -13.41 -37.18
CA ALA A 37 -39.60 -14.13 -36.50
C ALA A 37 -38.21 -13.55 -36.84
N ARG A 38 -37.99 -13.12 -38.09
CA ARG A 38 -36.75 -12.46 -38.49
C ARG A 38 -36.61 -11.09 -37.84
N LYS A 39 -37.66 -10.26 -37.83
CA LYS A 39 -37.65 -8.94 -37.19
C LYS A 39 -37.38 -9.05 -35.69
N GLU A 40 -38.06 -9.97 -35.01
CA GLU A 40 -37.84 -10.24 -33.59
C GLU A 40 -36.42 -10.75 -33.31
N GLY A 41 -35.89 -11.65 -34.15
CA GLY A 41 -34.52 -12.13 -34.04
C GLY A 41 -33.49 -11.00 -34.20
N GLU A 42 -33.69 -10.13 -35.18
CA GLU A 42 -32.84 -8.94 -35.38
C GLU A 42 -32.96 -7.95 -34.21
N ALA A 43 -34.17 -7.75 -33.66
CA ALA A 43 -34.39 -6.91 -32.50
C ALA A 43 -33.67 -7.44 -31.26
N LYS A 44 -33.87 -8.73 -30.92
CA LYS A 44 -33.17 -9.39 -29.79
C LYS A 44 -31.66 -9.35 -29.93
N LYS A 45 -31.14 -9.53 -31.14
CA LYS A 45 -29.70 -9.41 -31.39
C LYS A 45 -29.19 -7.99 -31.12
N ARG A 46 -29.94 -6.96 -31.54
CA ARG A 46 -29.56 -5.56 -31.29
C ARG A 46 -29.62 -5.22 -29.81
N GLU A 47 -30.67 -5.67 -29.12
CA GLU A 47 -30.85 -5.52 -27.67
C GLU A 47 -29.69 -6.15 -26.90
N ALA A 48 -29.37 -7.43 -27.17
CA ALA A 48 -28.26 -8.11 -26.52
C ALA A 48 -26.90 -7.42 -26.76
N ILE A 49 -26.67 -6.85 -27.95
CA ILE A 49 -25.46 -6.08 -28.23
C ILE A 49 -25.44 -4.76 -27.46
N LEU A 50 -26.59 -4.09 -27.30
CA LEU A 50 -26.69 -2.86 -26.54
C LEU A 50 -26.46 -3.11 -25.05
N GLU A 51 -27.12 -4.11 -24.47
CA GLU A 51 -26.92 -4.52 -23.08
C GLU A 51 -25.46 -4.87 -22.80
N ALA A 52 -24.82 -5.65 -23.69
CA ALA A 52 -23.41 -5.99 -23.54
C ALA A 52 -22.50 -4.75 -23.60
N LYS A 53 -22.83 -3.76 -24.45
CA LYS A 53 -22.08 -2.50 -24.50
C LYS A 53 -22.27 -1.68 -23.23
N GLU A 54 -23.49 -1.56 -22.73
CA GLU A 54 -23.79 -0.86 -21.48
C GLU A 54 -23.05 -1.49 -20.30
N GLU A 55 -23.02 -2.83 -20.23
CA GLU A 55 -22.29 -3.56 -19.20
C GLU A 55 -20.79 -3.30 -19.27
N VAL A 56 -20.20 -3.36 -20.48
CA VAL A 56 -18.78 -3.04 -20.68
C VAL A 56 -18.47 -1.60 -20.28
N HIS A 57 -19.35 -0.65 -20.60
CA HIS A 57 -19.18 0.74 -20.20
C HIS A 57 -19.27 0.91 -18.68
N ARG A 58 -20.21 0.22 -18.02
CA ARG A 58 -20.35 0.21 -16.56
C ARG A 58 -19.10 -0.34 -15.89
N LEU A 59 -18.65 -1.52 -16.30
CA LEU A 59 -17.45 -2.16 -15.76
C LEU A 59 -16.19 -1.31 -15.96
N ARG A 60 -16.07 -0.63 -17.11
CA ARG A 60 -14.98 0.34 -17.34
C ARG A 60 -15.03 1.51 -16.37
N ASN A 61 -16.19 2.11 -16.17
CA ASN A 61 -16.35 3.24 -15.25
C ASN A 61 -16.05 2.84 -13.80
N GLU A 62 -16.49 1.65 -13.38
CA GLU A 62 -16.18 1.10 -12.06
C GLU A 62 -14.67 0.86 -11.88
N ALA A 63 -14.02 0.25 -12.87
CA ALA A 63 -12.57 0.04 -12.85
C ALA A 63 -11.78 1.36 -12.82
N GLU A 64 -12.18 2.35 -13.61
CA GLU A 64 -11.54 3.68 -13.60
C GLU A 64 -11.71 4.39 -12.25
N ARG A 65 -12.87 4.24 -11.62
CA ARG A 65 -13.12 4.77 -10.28
C ARG A 65 -12.23 4.10 -9.24
N GLU A 66 -12.15 2.77 -9.25
CA GLU A 66 -11.31 2.02 -8.32
C GLU A 66 -9.82 2.38 -8.50
N ILE A 67 -9.34 2.47 -9.75
CA ILE A 67 -7.97 2.90 -10.06
C ILE A 67 -7.69 4.30 -9.50
N ARG A 68 -8.65 5.22 -9.66
CA ARG A 68 -8.52 6.59 -9.13
C ARG A 68 -8.47 6.61 -7.61
N GLU A 69 -9.33 5.85 -6.94
CA GLU A 69 -9.36 5.73 -5.48
C GLU A 69 -8.05 5.14 -4.95
N ARG A 70 -7.58 4.03 -5.53
CA ARG A 70 -6.28 3.42 -5.19
C ARG A 70 -5.10 4.38 -5.42
N ARG A 71 -5.10 5.10 -6.55
CA ARG A 71 -4.05 6.10 -6.85
C ARG A 71 -4.02 7.22 -5.81
N ASN A 72 -5.19 7.71 -5.40
CA ASN A 72 -5.29 8.74 -4.38
C ASN A 72 -4.83 8.25 -3.01
N GLU A 73 -5.13 7.00 -2.65
CA GLU A 73 -4.64 6.36 -1.42
C GLU A 73 -3.12 6.22 -1.43
N LEU A 74 -2.55 5.68 -2.52
CA LEU A 74 -1.10 5.56 -2.69
C LEU A 74 -0.40 6.91 -2.54
N GLN A 75 -0.89 7.96 -3.19
CA GLN A 75 -0.32 9.30 -3.05
C GLN A 75 -0.39 9.85 -1.62
N ARG A 76 -1.43 9.49 -0.84
CA ARG A 76 -1.52 9.88 0.58
C ARG A 76 -0.48 9.13 1.41
N LEU A 77 -0.30 7.83 1.15
CA LEU A 77 0.70 7.01 1.82
C LEU A 77 2.13 7.48 1.50
N GLU A 78 2.42 7.77 0.23
CA GLU A 78 3.71 8.32 -0.22
C GLU A 78 4.04 9.63 0.49
N ARG A 79 3.10 10.59 0.53
CA ARG A 79 3.30 11.86 1.28
C ARG A 79 3.58 11.62 2.76
N ARG A 80 2.88 10.68 3.39
CA ARG A 80 3.09 10.33 4.80
C ARG A 80 4.44 9.67 5.03
N LEU A 81 4.90 8.84 4.10
CA LEU A 81 6.21 8.20 4.16
C LEU A 81 7.32 9.25 4.02
N MET A 82 7.22 10.13 3.04
CA MET A 82 8.19 11.22 2.83
C MET A 82 8.31 12.12 4.06
N GLN A 83 7.19 12.49 4.69
CA GLN A 83 7.22 13.25 5.95
C GLN A 83 7.91 12.49 7.10
N LYS A 84 7.70 11.17 7.18
CA LYS A 84 8.38 10.34 8.20
C LYS A 84 9.87 10.23 7.94
N GLU A 85 10.27 10.12 6.68
CA GLU A 85 11.67 10.09 6.25
C GLU A 85 12.37 11.40 6.61
N GLU A 86 11.80 12.55 6.26
CA GLU A 86 12.34 13.86 6.66
C GLU A 86 12.48 14.02 8.18
N VAL A 87 11.50 13.53 8.95
CA VAL A 87 11.57 13.56 10.43
C VAL A 87 12.66 12.63 10.94
N LEU A 88 12.86 11.48 10.31
CA LEU A 88 13.89 10.52 10.69
C LEU A 88 15.28 11.09 10.38
N ASP A 89 15.49 11.67 9.20
CA ASP A 89 16.76 12.31 8.82
C ASP A 89 17.15 13.41 9.79
N ARG A 90 16.21 14.29 10.16
CA ARG A 90 16.46 15.33 11.18
C ARG A 90 16.82 14.74 12.55
N LYS A 91 16.22 13.61 12.92
CA LYS A 91 16.56 12.91 14.17
C LYS A 91 17.96 12.32 14.10
N VAL A 92 18.33 11.72 12.97
CA VAL A 92 19.66 11.17 12.74
C VAL A 92 20.71 12.28 12.85
N GLU A 93 20.53 13.39 12.12
CA GLU A 93 21.45 14.55 12.23
C GLU A 93 21.56 15.08 13.66
N SER A 94 20.44 15.13 14.40
CA SER A 94 20.46 15.58 15.79
C SER A 94 21.19 14.60 16.72
N LEU A 95 21.10 13.29 16.45
CA LEU A 95 21.80 12.26 17.20
C LEU A 95 23.30 12.31 16.91
N GLU A 96 23.69 12.42 15.64
CA GLU A 96 25.10 12.54 15.23
C GLU A 96 25.76 13.77 15.88
N LYS A 97 25.07 14.92 15.91
CA LYS A 97 25.56 16.13 16.60
C LYS A 97 25.76 15.90 18.11
N LYS A 98 24.83 15.18 18.75
CA LYS A 98 24.93 14.86 20.18
C LYS A 98 26.07 13.88 20.44
N GLU A 99 26.23 12.88 19.59
CA GLU A 99 27.31 11.89 19.67
C GLU A 99 28.67 12.57 19.54
N ALA A 100 28.85 13.42 18.52
CA ALA A 100 30.07 14.21 18.35
C ALA A 100 30.36 15.11 19.57
N TYR A 101 29.33 15.75 20.13
CA TYR A 101 29.46 16.57 21.33
C TYR A 101 29.90 15.75 22.55
N LEU A 102 29.27 14.58 22.76
CA LEU A 102 29.60 13.69 23.88
C LEU A 102 31.01 13.11 23.75
N LEU A 103 31.43 12.71 22.55
CA LEU A 103 32.80 12.27 22.27
C LEU A 103 33.83 13.36 22.61
N GLY A 104 33.55 14.61 22.23
CA GLY A 104 34.42 15.74 22.59
C GLY A 104 34.51 15.96 24.11
N LYS A 105 33.38 15.81 24.83
CA LYS A 105 33.34 15.90 26.29
C LYS A 105 34.08 14.77 26.98
N GLU A 106 34.00 13.56 26.44
CA GLU A 106 34.72 12.39 26.94
C GLU A 106 36.25 12.58 26.80
N GLN A 107 36.71 13.08 25.64
CA GLN A 107 38.11 13.41 25.43
C GLN A 107 38.60 14.50 26.39
N GLU A 108 37.84 15.59 26.56
CA GLU A 108 38.17 16.66 27.51
C GLU A 108 38.27 16.15 28.95
N ALA A 109 37.33 15.28 29.36
CA ALA A 109 37.34 14.66 30.68
C ALA A 109 38.55 13.73 30.88
N GLU A 110 38.94 12.98 29.84
CA GLU A 110 40.11 12.12 29.88
C GLU A 110 41.41 12.92 29.99
N GLU A 111 41.56 14.00 29.22
CA GLU A 111 42.70 14.91 29.34
C GLU A 111 42.80 15.54 30.73
N LEU A 112 41.67 16.00 31.28
CA LEU A 112 41.63 16.60 32.61
C LEU A 112 42.02 15.57 33.68
N ARG A 113 41.52 14.33 33.56
CA ARG A 113 41.89 13.23 34.46
C ARG A 113 43.38 12.93 34.41
N ASN A 114 43.98 12.92 33.22
CA ASN A 114 45.41 12.69 33.06
C ASN A 114 46.24 13.82 33.68
N LYS A 115 45.88 15.09 33.44
CA LYS A 115 46.53 16.26 34.09
C LYS A 115 46.41 16.22 35.61
N LEU A 116 45.25 15.80 36.13
CA LEU A 116 45.01 15.70 37.57
C LEU A 116 45.86 14.60 38.20
N ASN A 117 46.01 13.45 37.53
CA ASN A 117 46.92 12.38 37.94
C ASN A 117 48.39 12.83 37.92
N GLU A 118 48.82 13.57 36.90
CA GLU A 118 50.18 14.13 36.83
C GLU A 118 50.45 15.15 37.95
N LEU A 119 49.50 16.06 38.20
CA LEU A 119 49.60 17.03 39.29
C LEU A 119 49.65 16.33 40.65
N TYR A 120 48.81 15.32 40.85
CA TYR A 120 48.80 14.53 42.08
C TYR A 120 50.15 13.82 42.29
N ALA A 121 50.72 13.21 41.25
CA ALA A 121 52.03 12.58 41.32
C ALA A 121 53.15 13.60 41.65
N LYS A 122 53.10 14.80 41.05
CA LYS A 122 54.05 15.89 41.37
C LYS A 122 53.93 16.36 42.82
N GLN A 123 52.70 16.58 43.30
CA GLN A 123 52.46 16.97 44.68
C GLN A 123 52.95 15.90 45.66
N LEU A 124 52.74 14.62 45.36
CA LEU A 124 53.23 13.52 46.18
C LEU A 124 54.76 13.54 46.25
N ALA A 125 55.44 13.69 45.12
CA ALA A 125 56.90 13.75 45.04
C ALA A 125 57.48 14.98 45.78
N GLU A 126 56.85 16.16 45.65
CA GLU A 126 57.25 17.36 46.41
C GLU A 126 57.04 17.18 47.91
N LEU A 127 55.93 16.56 48.33
CA LEU A 127 55.69 16.23 49.73
C LEU A 127 56.77 15.29 50.28
N GLU A 128 57.11 14.23 49.56
CA GLU A 128 58.19 13.30 49.92
C GLU A 128 59.56 14.01 50.03
N GLN A 129 59.84 14.97 49.14
CA GLN A 129 61.06 15.78 49.23
C GLN A 129 61.08 16.70 50.46
N ILE A 130 59.95 17.35 50.77
CA ILE A 130 59.84 18.29 51.91
C ILE A 130 59.87 17.52 53.24
N SER A 131 59.20 16.37 53.32
CA SER A 131 59.21 15.52 54.52
C SER A 131 60.54 14.81 54.72
N GLY A 132 61.40 14.74 53.69
CA GLY A 132 62.65 13.98 53.70
C GLY A 132 62.43 12.47 53.91
N LEU A 133 61.19 12.02 53.69
CA LEU A 133 60.70 10.66 53.95
C LEU A 133 59.74 10.29 52.83
N SER A 134 59.96 9.14 52.21
CA SER A 134 59.00 8.54 51.26
C SER A 134 57.66 8.23 51.94
N SER A 135 56.59 8.11 51.17
CA SER A 135 55.26 7.77 51.71
C SER A 135 55.25 6.46 52.52
N SER A 136 56.10 5.50 52.15
CA SER A 136 56.35 4.26 52.92
C SER A 136 57.08 4.53 54.23
N GLU A 137 58.15 5.33 54.21
CA GLU A 137 58.93 5.67 55.41
C GLU A 137 58.09 6.51 56.39
N ALA A 138 57.26 7.42 55.89
CA ALA A 138 56.34 8.20 56.72
C ALA A 138 55.26 7.33 57.37
N ARG A 139 54.74 6.31 56.67
CA ARG A 139 53.82 5.31 57.26
C ARG A 139 54.50 4.47 58.33
N GLU A 140 55.71 4.00 58.08
CA GLU A 140 56.49 3.22 59.06
C GLU A 140 56.83 4.04 60.29
N LEU A 141 57.22 5.32 60.13
CA LEU A 141 57.46 6.23 61.25
C LEU A 141 56.18 6.51 62.05
N LEU A 142 55.04 6.69 61.38
CA LEU A 142 53.76 6.90 62.07
C LEU A 142 53.36 5.65 62.86
N LEU A 143 53.49 4.47 62.26
CA LEU A 143 53.21 3.19 62.91
C LEU A 143 54.15 2.93 64.10
N ALA A 144 55.45 3.20 63.95
CA ALA A 144 56.43 3.07 65.01
C ALA A 144 56.14 4.02 66.18
N ASN A 145 55.77 5.29 65.90
CA ASN A 145 55.39 6.24 66.93
C ASN A 145 54.11 5.82 67.67
N ILE A 146 53.11 5.27 66.96
CA ILE A 146 51.88 4.74 67.57
C ILE A 146 52.19 3.52 68.44
N GLU A 147 53.07 2.60 67.99
CA GLU A 147 53.50 1.46 68.80
C GLU A 147 54.24 1.88 70.08
N ASP A 148 55.08 2.92 70.01
CA ASP A 148 55.78 3.47 71.18
C ASP A 148 54.84 4.20 72.14
N GLU A 149 53.80 4.87 71.62
CA GLU A 149 52.78 5.53 72.44
C GLU A 149 51.84 4.52 73.11
N ILE A 150 51.59 3.37 72.49
CA ILE A 150 50.80 2.27 73.06
C ILE A 150 51.60 1.42 74.08
N LYS A 151 52.94 1.37 73.97
CA LYS A 151 53.82 0.66 74.92
C LYS A 151 54.10 1.45 76.20
N ARG A 152 53.79 2.75 76.23
CA ARG A 152 53.83 3.60 77.43
C ARG A 152 52.55 3.49 78.25
#